data_AF-A0AAD7JMZ1-F1
#
_entry.id   AF-A0AAD7JMZ1-F1
#
_cell.length_a   1.000
_cell.length_b   1.000
_cell.length_c   1.000
_cell.angle_alpha   90.00
_cell.angle_beta   90.00
_cell.angle_gamma   90.00
#
_symmetry.space_group_name_H-M   'P 1'
#
loop_
_entity.id
_entity.type
_entity.pdbx_description
1 polymer ?
#
loop_
_entity_poly.entity_id
_entity_poly.type
_entity_poly.pdbx_seq_one_letter_code
_entity_poly.pdbx_strand_id
1 'polypeptide(L)'
;MDLLHIPPTAISSTVLFLTEIPALTHLCLHNWTLDVASGILRQCSRLQILLVLLGSSHSERMLDIISSATTDVRCVVVAVDSLNEWAGYKHDFWTGAEAFVARKRRGEVGVAAHWLEPWW
;
A
#
# COMPACT_ATOMS: atom_id res chain seq x y z
N MET A 1 4.24 16.59 -2.70
CA MET A 1 3.65 15.30 -3.11
C MET A 1 2.65 14.91 -2.03
N ASP A 2 1.38 15.13 -2.33
CA ASP A 2 0.27 15.25 -1.38
C ASP A 2 -0.22 13.87 -0.92
N LEU A 3 -0.37 13.71 0.40
CA LEU A 3 -1.06 12.57 1.00
C LEU A 3 -2.55 12.76 0.75
N LEU A 4 -3.11 11.93 -0.12
CA LEU A 4 -4.54 11.98 -0.42
C LEU A 4 -5.29 11.25 0.71
N HIS A 5 -5.92 11.98 1.63
CA HIS A 5 -6.79 11.39 2.64
C HIS A 5 -8.19 11.21 2.07
N ILE A 6 -8.59 9.96 1.77
CA ILE A 6 -9.89 9.66 1.17
C ILE A 6 -10.84 9.05 2.21
N PRO A 7 -12.02 9.67 2.44
CA PRO A 7 -13.03 9.10 3.30
C PRO A 7 -13.71 7.86 2.67
N PRO A 8 -14.16 6.88 3.49
CA PRO A 8 -14.76 5.62 3.01
C PRO A 8 -16.04 5.77 2.17
N THR A 9 -16.70 6.92 2.17
CA THR A 9 -17.91 7.17 1.37
C THR A 9 -17.61 7.58 -0.08
N ALA A 10 -16.35 7.92 -0.39
CA ALA A 10 -15.94 8.44 -1.70
C ALA A 10 -15.29 7.38 -2.59
N ILE A 11 -15.39 6.09 -2.25
CA ILE A 11 -14.61 4.99 -2.87
C ILE A 11 -14.82 4.96 -4.38
N SER A 12 -16.06 4.93 -4.88
CA SER A 12 -16.31 4.91 -6.33
C SER A 12 -15.74 6.14 -7.04
N SER A 13 -15.99 7.35 -6.52
CA SER A 13 -15.53 8.59 -7.14
C SER A 13 -14.00 8.72 -7.12
N THR A 14 -13.37 8.19 -6.08
CA THR A 14 -11.92 8.23 -5.89
C THR A 14 -11.21 7.27 -6.84
N VAL A 15 -11.68 6.02 -6.93
CA VAL A 15 -11.03 5.05 -7.82
C VAL A 15 -11.17 5.50 -9.28
N LEU A 16 -12.33 6.07 -9.64
CA LEU A 16 -12.53 6.70 -10.95
C LEU A 16 -11.50 7.82 -11.19
N PHE A 17 -11.34 8.75 -10.25
CA PHE A 17 -10.35 9.82 -10.37
C PHE A 17 -8.91 9.29 -10.51
N LEU A 18 -8.52 8.29 -9.74
CA LEU A 18 -7.17 7.72 -9.81
C LEU A 18 -6.90 7.02 -11.15
N THR A 19 -7.91 6.40 -11.77
CA THR A 19 -7.78 5.80 -13.10
C THR A 19 -7.57 6.81 -14.21
N GLU A 20 -8.00 8.06 -13.99
CA GLU A 20 -7.83 9.17 -14.94
C GLU A 20 -6.44 9.81 -14.85
N ILE A 21 -5.58 9.40 -13.90
CA ILE A 21 -4.21 9.88 -13.78
C ILE A 21 -3.28 8.91 -14.52
N PRO A 22 -2.96 9.14 -15.80
CA PRO A 22 -2.21 8.18 -16.61
C PRO A 22 -0.80 7.91 -16.08
N ALA A 23 -0.21 8.82 -15.31
CA ALA A 23 1.15 8.66 -14.78
C ALA A 23 1.21 8.00 -13.39
N LEU A 24 0.07 7.60 -12.80
CA LEU A 24 0.05 7.08 -11.44
C LEU A 24 0.61 5.65 -11.39
N THR A 25 1.87 5.52 -10.96
CA THR A 25 2.55 4.23 -10.76
C THR A 25 2.68 3.84 -9.29
N HIS A 26 2.68 4.82 -8.40
CA HIS A 26 2.85 4.66 -6.97
C HIS A 26 1.73 5.37 -6.23
N LEU A 27 1.10 4.67 -5.30
CA LEU A 27 0.03 5.24 -4.49
C LEU A 27 0.17 4.76 -3.05
N CYS A 28 -0.01 5.68 -2.10
CA CYS A 28 0.10 5.41 -0.67
C CYS A 28 -1.22 5.74 0.03
N LEU A 29 -1.69 4.80 0.85
CA LEU A 29 -2.96 4.85 1.56
C LEU A 29 -2.68 4.79 3.05
N HIS A 30 -3.48 5.45 3.87
CA HIS A 30 -3.39 5.35 5.32
C HIS A 30 -4.74 5.02 5.93
N ASN A 31 -4.82 3.95 6.73
CA ASN A 31 -6.04 3.48 7.39
C ASN A 31 -7.24 3.28 6.44
N TRP A 32 -7.01 2.66 5.27
CA TRP A 32 -8.07 2.38 4.31
C TRP A 32 -8.61 0.96 4.42
N THR A 33 -9.80 0.76 3.87
CA THR A 33 -10.44 -0.56 3.83
C THR A 33 -9.90 -1.40 2.67
N LEU A 34 -9.96 -2.73 2.84
CA LEU A 34 -9.56 -3.72 1.85
C LEU A 34 -10.30 -3.58 0.52
N ASP A 35 -11.57 -3.17 0.55
CA ASP A 35 -12.38 -2.97 -0.64
C ASP A 35 -11.83 -1.85 -1.52
N VAL A 36 -11.34 -0.77 -0.91
CA VAL A 36 -10.72 0.35 -1.66
C VAL A 36 -9.43 -0.10 -2.31
N ALA A 37 -8.55 -0.76 -1.55
CA ALA A 37 -7.28 -1.25 -2.06
C ALA A 37 -7.50 -2.21 -3.23
N SER A 38 -8.45 -3.14 -3.09
CA SER A 38 -8.82 -4.10 -4.14
C SER A 38 -9.41 -3.40 -5.37
N GLY A 39 -10.26 -2.39 -5.18
CA GLY A 39 -10.82 -1.59 -6.27
C GLY A 39 -9.74 -0.84 -7.06
N ILE A 40 -8.80 -0.21 -6.36
CA ILE A 40 -7.66 0.51 -6.95
C ILE A 40 -6.79 -0.45 -7.75
N LEU A 41 -6.39 -1.58 -7.16
CA LEU A 41 -5.53 -2.55 -7.84
C LEU A 41 -6.19 -3.09 -9.11
N ARG A 42 -7.51 -3.33 -9.10
CA ARG A 42 -8.25 -3.81 -10.27
C ARG A 42 -8.38 -2.77 -11.38
N GLN A 43 -8.62 -1.51 -11.03
CA GLN A 43 -8.94 -0.46 -12.01
C GLN A 43 -7.70 0.31 -12.48
N CYS A 44 -6.68 0.45 -11.64
CA CYS A 44 -5.43 1.14 -11.98
C CYS A 44 -4.41 0.15 -12.56
N SER A 45 -4.56 -0.19 -13.85
CA SER A 45 -3.68 -1.16 -14.54
C SER A 45 -2.21 -0.72 -14.63
N ARG A 46 -1.95 0.60 -14.59
CA ARG A 46 -0.59 1.18 -14.62
C ARG A 46 0.06 1.28 -13.24
N LEU A 47 -0.71 1.05 -12.18
CA LEU A 47 -0.20 1.08 -10.82
C LEU A 47 0.79 -0.07 -10.64
N GLN A 48 1.99 0.25 -10.20
CA GLN A 48 3.06 -0.70 -9.92
C GLN A 48 3.14 -1.04 -8.44
N ILE A 49 2.84 -0.09 -7.56
CA ILE A 49 2.88 -0.25 -6.11
C ILE A 49 1.68 0.45 -5.47
N LEU A 50 0.98 -0.31 -4.62
CA LEU A 50 0.03 0.20 -3.66
C LEU A 50 0.58 -0.01 -2.26
N LEU A 51 1.00 1.07 -1.61
CA LEU A 51 1.47 1.05 -0.22
C LEU A 51 0.29 1.32 0.71
N VAL A 52 0.02 0.42 1.64
CA VAL A 52 -1.02 0.55 2.66
C VAL A 52 -0.34 0.71 4.02
N LEU A 53 -0.39 1.93 4.53
CA LEU A 53 0.08 2.29 5.87
C LEU A 53 -1.04 2.01 6.87
N LEU A 54 -0.69 1.24 7.88
CA LEU A 54 -1.55 0.94 9.02
C LEU A 54 -0.92 1.56 10.25
N GLY A 55 -1.70 2.29 11.04
CA GLY A 55 -1.22 2.79 12.33
C GLY A 55 -0.82 1.65 13.28
N SER A 56 0.12 1.91 14.19
CA SER A 56 0.65 0.93 15.16
C SER A 56 -0.35 0.38 16.17
N SER A 57 -1.58 0.92 16.20
CA SER A 57 -2.69 0.30 16.94
C SER A 57 -3.18 -1.02 16.31
N HIS A 58 -2.73 -1.34 15.10
CA HIS A 58 -3.03 -2.59 14.43
C HIS A 58 -2.05 -3.69 14.84
N SER A 59 -2.57 -4.75 15.48
CA SER A 59 -1.79 -5.95 15.81
C SER A 59 -1.22 -6.65 14.56
N GLU A 60 -0.13 -7.40 14.69
CA GLU A 60 0.43 -8.26 13.62
C GLU A 60 -0.65 -9.12 12.94
N ARG A 61 -1.61 -9.63 13.72
CA ARG A 61 -2.75 -10.40 13.21
C ARG A 61 -3.60 -9.62 12.20
N MET A 62 -3.73 -8.31 12.34
CA MET A 62 -4.42 -7.47 11.35
C MET A 62 -3.60 -7.31 10.08
N LEU A 63 -2.27 -7.21 10.18
CA LEU A 63 -1.38 -7.18 9.02
C LEU A 63 -1.50 -8.46 8.21
N ASP A 64 -1.54 -9.61 8.88
CA ASP A 64 -1.75 -10.92 8.26
C ASP A 64 -3.10 -11.02 7.56
N ILE A 65 -4.18 -10.58 8.20
CA ILE A 65 -5.53 -10.58 7.61
C ILE A 65 -5.55 -9.72 6.34
N ILE A 66 -5.01 -8.51 6.42
CA ILE A 66 -5.04 -7.55 5.31
C ILE A 66 -4.17 -8.04 4.14
N SER A 67 -3.00 -8.58 4.46
CA SER A 67 -2.07 -9.09 3.44
C SER A 67 -2.56 -10.40 2.81
N SER A 68 -3.20 -11.26 3.59
CA SER A 68 -3.84 -12.48 3.07
C SER A 68 -5.06 -12.16 2.22
N ALA A 69 -5.79 -11.10 2.55
CA ALA A 69 -6.90 -10.61 1.72
C ALA A 69 -6.41 -9.93 0.44
N THR A 70 -5.20 -9.36 0.45
CA THR A 70 -4.60 -8.69 -0.70
C THR A 70 -3.50 -9.55 -1.33
N THR A 71 -3.91 -10.57 -2.10
CA THR A 71 -2.99 -11.44 -2.85
C THR A 71 -2.46 -10.81 -4.15
N ASP A 72 -2.48 -9.49 -4.25
CA ASP A 72 -1.89 -8.77 -5.38
C ASP A 72 -0.42 -8.48 -5.09
N VAL A 73 0.46 -8.89 -6.02
CA VAL A 73 1.91 -8.72 -5.93
C VAL A 73 2.34 -7.26 -5.78
N ARG A 74 1.51 -6.31 -6.22
CA ARG A 74 1.76 -4.87 -6.15
C ARG A 74 1.38 -4.27 -4.80
N CYS A 75 0.66 -5.01 -3.96
CA CYS A 75 0.24 -4.55 -2.64
C CYS A 75 1.39 -4.71 -1.63
N VAL A 76 1.68 -3.64 -0.92
CA VAL A 76 2.64 -3.59 0.18
C VAL A 76 1.91 -3.09 1.41
N VAL A 77 1.80 -3.93 2.43
CA VAL A 77 1.17 -3.59 3.70
C VAL A 77 2.28 -3.39 4.73
N VAL A 78 2.24 -2.26 5.44
CA VAL A 78 3.25 -1.91 6.45
C VAL A 78 2.58 -1.24 7.64
N ALA A 79 3.04 -1.57 8.85
CA ALA A 79 2.68 -0.86 10.06
C ALA A 79 3.65 0.31 10.28
N VAL A 80 3.14 1.48 10.65
CA VAL A 80 3.94 2.66 11.01
C VAL A 80 3.47 3.20 12.36
N ASP A 81 4.41 3.60 13.23
CA ASP A 81 4.06 4.14 14.55
C ASP A 81 3.45 5.54 14.45
N SER A 82 3.88 6.31 13.45
CA SER A 82 3.25 7.58 13.13
C SER A 82 3.43 7.99 11.67
N LEU A 83 2.52 8.83 11.18
CA LEU A 83 2.68 9.48 9.86
C LEU A 83 3.92 10.39 9.81
N ASN A 84 4.36 10.91 10.96
CA ASN A 84 5.57 11.75 11.05
C ASN A 84 6.84 10.93 10.80
N GLU A 85 6.89 9.72 11.35
CA GLU A 85 7.96 8.76 11.08
C GLU A 85 7.98 8.39 9.60
N TRP A 86 6.82 8.08 9.01
CA TRP A 86 6.73 7.84 7.56
C TRP A 86 7.24 9.01 6.72
N ALA A 87 6.87 10.24 7.10
CA ALA A 87 7.30 11.44 6.38
C ALA A 87 8.83 11.64 6.44
N GLY A 88 9.47 11.23 7.54
CA GLY A 88 10.91 11.29 7.72
C GLY A 88 11.71 10.39 6.77
N TYR A 89 11.17 9.22 6.40
CA TYR A 89 11.86 8.22 5.56
C TYR A 89 11.23 8.02 4.19
N LYS A 90 10.36 8.94 3.74
CA LYS A 90 9.52 8.76 2.56
C LYS A 90 10.28 8.31 1.29
N HIS A 91 11.52 8.77 1.09
CA HIS A 91 12.33 8.37 -0.05
C HIS A 91 12.85 6.93 0.05
N ASP A 92 13.24 6.51 1.25
CA ASP A 92 13.71 5.16 1.54
C ASP A 92 12.54 4.16 1.51
N PHE A 93 11.34 4.62 1.89
CA PHE A 93 10.11 3.83 1.84
C PHE A 93 9.73 3.39 0.43
N TRP A 94 9.81 4.26 -0.58
CA TRP A 94 9.48 3.85 -1.95
C TRP A 94 10.49 2.87 -2.52
N THR A 95 11.78 3.13 -2.30
CA THR A 95 12.85 2.22 -2.72
C THR A 95 12.70 0.85 -2.05
N GLY A 96 12.38 0.83 -0.75
CA GLY A 96 12.11 -0.41 -0.02
C GLY A 96 10.83 -1.12 -0.49
N ALA A 97 9.75 -0.39 -0.78
CA ALA A 97 8.52 -0.95 -1.32
C ALA A 97 8.74 -1.56 -2.72
N GLU A 98 9.50 -0.89 -3.59
CA GLU A 98 9.90 -1.39 -4.90
C GLU A 98 10.72 -2.68 -4.77
N ALA A 99 11.72 -2.69 -3.88
CA ALA A 99 12.51 -3.88 -3.61
C ALA A 99 11.64 -5.03 -3.09
N PHE A 100 10.70 -4.76 -2.18
CA PHE A 100 9.80 -5.75 -1.62
C PHE A 100 8.84 -6.34 -2.68
N VAL A 101 8.24 -5.50 -3.52
CA VAL A 101 7.42 -5.94 -4.66
C VAL A 101 8.26 -6.77 -5.63
N ALA A 102 9.50 -6.38 -5.90
CA ALA A 102 10.39 -7.15 -6.76
C ALA A 102 10.70 -8.54 -6.17
N ARG A 103 10.92 -8.64 -4.85
CA ARG A 103 11.07 -9.94 -4.13
C ARG A 103 9.79 -10.79 -4.27
N LYS A 104 8.61 -10.20 -4.11
CA LYS A 104 7.31 -10.89 -4.33
C LYS A 104 7.20 -11.43 -5.75
N ARG A 105 7.53 -10.61 -6.77
CA ARG A 105 7.49 -11.02 -8.19
C ARG A 105 8.46 -12.16 -8.51
N ARG A 106 9.60 -12.22 -7.82
CA ARG A 106 10.58 -13.32 -7.93
C ARG A 106 10.20 -14.55 -7.10
N GLY A 107 9.16 -14.47 -6.26
CA GLY A 107 8.75 -15.56 -5.37
C GLY A 107 9.65 -15.77 -4.15
N GLU A 108 10.52 -14.80 -3.83
CA GLU A 108 11.43 -14.86 -2.67
C GLU A 108 10.70 -14.63 -1.34
N VAL A 109 9.55 -13.94 -1.41
CA VAL A 109 8.63 -13.74 -0.29
C VAL A 109 7.22 -14.03 -0.79
N GLY A 110 6.37 -14.54 0.10
CA GLY A 110 4.97 -14.82 -0.24
C GLY A 110 4.22 -13.56 -0.69
N VAL A 111 3.25 -13.72 -1.58
CA VAL A 111 2.46 -12.57 -2.06
C VAL A 111 1.67 -11.91 -0.93
N ALA A 112 1.23 -12.71 0.04
CA ALA A 112 0.57 -12.28 1.27
C ALA A 112 1.56 -11.83 2.37
N ALA A 113 2.87 -11.75 2.10
CA ALA A 113 3.81 -11.21 3.07
C ALA A 113 3.55 -9.71 3.26
N HIS A 114 3.51 -9.27 4.52
CA HIS A 114 3.57 -7.87 4.89
C HIS A 114 5.02 -7.43 5.09
N TRP A 115 5.26 -6.14 4.91
CA TRP A 115 6.59 -5.56 5.06
C TRP A 115 6.81 -5.24 6.54
N LEU A 116 7.63 -6.06 7.20
CA LEU A 116 7.96 -5.98 8.63
C LEU A 116 9.30 -5.32 8.92
N GLU A 117 10.06 -4.94 7.90
CA GLU A 117 11.50 -4.78 8.08
C GLU A 117 11.92 -3.38 8.57
N PRO A 118 12.81 -3.31 9.58
CA PRO A 118 13.67 -2.18 9.83
C PRO A 118 15.00 -2.41 9.09
N TRP A 119 15.15 -1.91 7.85
CA TRP A 119 16.47 -1.86 7.19
C TRP A 119 16.79 -0.43 6.79
N TRP A 120 17.27 0.32 7.78
CA TRP A 120 17.98 1.57 7.67
C TRP A 120 19.01 1.62 8.81
#